data_AF-A0A8B7KDW8-F1
#
_entry.id   AF-A0A8B7KDW8-F1
#
_cell.length_a   1.000
_cell.length_b   1.000
_cell.length_c   1.000
_cell.angle_alpha   90.00
_cell.angle_beta   90.00
_cell.angle_gamma   90.00
#
_symmetry.space_group_name_H-M   'P 1'
#
loop_
_entity.id
_entity.type
_entity.pdbx_description
1 polymer ?
#
loop_
_entity_poly.entity_id
_entity_poly.type
_entity_poly.pdbx_seq_one_letter_code
_entity_poly.pdbx_strand_id
1 'polypeptide(L)'
;MAPLPGVLQIQGDITQLSTAKEIIQHFEGCPADLVVCDGAPDVTGLHDVDEYMQAQLLLAALNIATHVLKPGGCFVAKIFRGRDVTLIYSQLRVFFSSVLCAKPRSSRNSSIEAFAVCQGYDPPEGFLPDLTKPLLDHSYDPDFNQLDGPTRIIVPFVTCGDLSAYDSDRSYPLDLEDGSEYKYTPPTQPPISPPYQEACTLKKKGRLAKEIRPQDCPIGTVDTLPQPLTAPQRHTMLASEVEDSEMNCSP
;
A
#
# COMPACT_ATOMS: atom_id res chain seq x y z
N MET A 1 -0.56 16.04 15.29
CA MET A 1 -0.32 17.17 14.39
C MET A 1 -0.47 18.45 15.20
N ALA A 2 0.37 19.45 14.97
CA ALA A 2 0.23 20.75 15.63
C ALA A 2 -1.01 21.47 15.08
N PRO A 3 -1.75 22.24 15.89
CA PRO A 3 -2.92 22.93 15.40
C PRO A 3 -2.63 23.87 14.22
N LEU A 4 -3.38 23.75 13.13
CA LEU A 4 -3.29 24.61 11.95
C LEU A 4 -4.48 25.59 11.90
N PRO A 5 -4.24 26.90 11.70
CA PRO A 5 -5.31 27.88 11.53
C PRO A 5 -6.25 27.51 10.38
N GLY A 6 -7.57 27.60 10.61
CA GLY A 6 -8.58 27.26 9.62
C GLY A 6 -8.78 25.76 9.38
N VAL A 7 -8.09 24.89 10.13
CA VAL A 7 -8.21 23.43 10.02
C VAL A 7 -8.72 22.84 11.32
N LEU A 8 -9.92 22.27 11.25
CA LEU A 8 -10.43 21.40 12.31
C LEU A 8 -9.65 20.07 12.30
N GLN A 9 -9.13 19.67 13.44
CA GLN A 9 -8.33 18.46 13.58
C GLN A 9 -8.97 17.51 14.56
N ILE A 10 -9.15 16.26 14.11
CA ILE A 10 -9.65 15.16 14.91
C ILE A 10 -8.51 14.16 15.05
N GLN A 11 -8.18 13.81 16.28
CA GLN A 11 -7.18 12.78 16.57
C GLN A 11 -7.88 11.48 16.91
N GLY A 12 -7.84 10.53 15.98
CA GLY A 12 -8.38 9.20 16.21
C GLY A 12 -7.91 8.21 15.15
N ASP A 13 -8.23 6.95 15.39
CA ASP A 13 -8.04 5.88 14.42
C ASP A 13 -9.26 5.82 13.50
N ILE A 14 -9.05 5.98 12.20
CA ILE A 14 -10.12 6.03 11.19
C ILE A 14 -10.84 4.69 11.02
N THR A 15 -10.27 3.58 11.52
CA THR A 15 -10.93 2.28 11.55
C THR A 15 -11.93 2.16 12.71
N GLN A 16 -11.87 3.07 13.69
CA GLN A 16 -12.80 3.09 14.82
C GLN A 16 -14.09 3.81 14.47
N LEU A 17 -15.21 3.17 14.83
CA LEU A 17 -16.55 3.71 14.62
C LEU A 17 -16.76 5.08 15.27
N SER A 18 -16.17 5.31 16.45
CA SER A 18 -16.26 6.60 17.15
C SER A 18 -15.64 7.73 16.34
N THR A 19 -14.44 7.51 15.78
CA THR A 19 -13.71 8.49 14.97
C THR A 19 -14.46 8.78 13.68
N ALA A 20 -14.93 7.73 12.98
CA ALA A 20 -15.68 7.89 11.74
C ALA A 20 -16.96 8.71 11.96
N LYS A 21 -17.70 8.44 13.05
CA LYS A 21 -18.90 9.22 13.43
C LYS A 21 -18.57 10.67 13.75
N GLU A 22 -17.49 10.92 14.48
CA GLU A 22 -17.03 12.27 14.80
C GLU A 22 -16.72 13.06 13.52
N ILE A 23 -15.97 12.46 12.58
CA ILE A 23 -15.69 13.07 11.27
C ILE A 23 -16.99 13.43 10.53
N ILE A 24 -17.93 12.49 10.42
CA ILE A 24 -19.19 12.69 9.71
C ILE A 24 -20.03 13.78 10.37
N GLN A 25 -20.08 13.83 11.70
CA GLN A 25 -20.85 14.83 12.44
C GLN A 25 -20.38 16.26 12.15
N HIS A 26 -19.09 16.46 11.94
CA HIS A 26 -18.52 17.77 11.64
C HIS A 26 -18.89 18.34 10.27
N PHE A 27 -19.42 17.51 9.37
CA PHE A 27 -19.94 17.98 8.08
C PHE A 27 -21.34 18.59 8.19
N GLU A 28 -22.08 18.37 9.30
CA GLU A 28 -23.40 18.95 9.56
C GLU A 28 -24.42 18.75 8.41
N GLY A 29 -24.29 17.66 7.66
CA GLY A 29 -25.11 17.36 6.48
C GLY A 29 -24.67 18.05 5.18
N CYS A 30 -23.64 18.90 5.22
CA CYS A 30 -22.99 19.46 4.04
C CYS A 30 -21.93 18.47 3.51
N PRO A 31 -22.11 17.90 2.32
CA PRO A 31 -21.17 16.92 1.82
C PRO A 31 -19.86 17.56 1.34
N ALA A 32 -18.76 16.82 1.46
CA ALA A 32 -17.43 17.19 1.00
C ALA A 32 -17.32 17.20 -0.53
N ASP A 33 -16.57 18.17 -1.06
CA ASP A 33 -16.18 18.21 -2.48
C ASP A 33 -15.03 17.25 -2.79
N LEU A 34 -14.10 17.12 -1.85
CA LEU A 34 -12.86 16.38 -1.99
C LEU A 34 -12.50 15.70 -0.67
N VAL A 35 -12.14 14.42 -0.75
CA VAL A 35 -11.52 13.67 0.35
C VAL A 35 -10.12 13.23 -0.07
N VAL A 36 -9.12 13.47 0.78
CA VAL A 36 -7.72 13.11 0.52
C VAL A 36 -7.21 12.17 1.60
N CYS A 37 -6.55 11.07 1.22
CA CYS A 37 -5.91 10.12 2.12
C CYS A 37 -4.44 9.92 1.75
N ASP A 38 -3.52 10.55 2.49
CA ASP A 38 -2.06 10.36 2.31
C ASP A 38 -1.46 9.32 3.27
N GLY A 39 -2.32 8.56 3.95
CA GLY A 39 -1.91 7.59 4.96
C GLY A 39 -1.08 6.44 4.38
N ALA A 40 -0.06 6.02 5.12
CA ALA A 40 0.70 4.80 4.84
C ALA A 40 1.10 4.12 6.15
N PRO A 41 1.15 2.77 6.20
CA PRO A 41 1.67 2.04 7.34
C PRO A 41 3.19 2.21 7.44
N ASP A 42 3.74 1.88 8.61
CA ASP A 42 5.17 1.70 8.74
C ASP A 42 5.62 0.52 7.86
N VAL A 43 6.47 0.80 6.88
CA VAL A 43 6.93 -0.18 5.89
C VAL A 43 7.83 -1.20 6.57
N THR A 44 7.43 -2.47 6.54
CA THR A 44 8.17 -3.58 7.13
C THR A 44 9.29 -4.10 6.22
N GLY A 45 9.19 -3.83 4.92
CA GLY A 45 10.06 -4.38 3.88
C GLY A 45 9.54 -5.69 3.30
N LEU A 46 8.48 -6.26 3.88
CA LEU A 46 7.73 -7.38 3.31
C LEU A 46 6.63 -6.82 2.43
N HIS A 47 6.93 -6.66 1.14
CA HIS A 47 6.06 -5.95 0.19
C HIS A 47 4.61 -6.44 0.16
N ASP A 48 4.37 -7.75 0.26
CA ASP A 48 3.02 -8.31 0.25
C ASP A 48 2.19 -7.86 1.49
N VAL A 49 2.84 -7.79 2.67
CA VAL A 49 2.20 -7.33 3.92
C VAL A 49 1.98 -5.83 3.88
N ASP A 50 2.98 -5.08 3.41
CA ASP A 50 2.92 -3.63 3.30
C ASP A 50 1.81 -3.19 2.32
N GLU A 51 1.67 -3.88 1.18
CA GLU A 51 0.60 -3.67 0.20
C GLU A 51 -0.77 -3.98 0.79
N TYR A 52 -0.91 -5.10 1.51
CA TYR A 52 -2.15 -5.45 2.20
C TYR A 52 -2.56 -4.39 3.24
N MET A 53 -1.64 -3.96 4.10
CA MET A 53 -1.93 -2.93 5.11
C MET A 53 -2.30 -1.58 4.48
N GLN A 54 -1.63 -1.20 3.39
CA GLN A 54 -1.99 0.00 2.62
C GLN A 54 -3.41 -0.09 2.06
N ALA A 55 -3.78 -1.25 1.49
CA ALA A 55 -5.12 -1.49 0.96
C ALA A 55 -6.20 -1.40 2.05
N GLN A 56 -5.94 -1.95 3.24
CA GLN A 56 -6.86 -1.85 4.38
C GLN A 56 -7.10 -0.41 4.81
N LEU A 57 -6.03 0.39 4.88
CA LEU A 57 -6.11 1.81 5.21
C LEU A 57 -6.89 2.60 4.15
N LEU A 58 -6.67 2.29 2.88
CA LEU A 58 -7.41 2.87 1.76
C LEU A 58 -8.91 2.56 1.84
N LEU A 59 -9.27 1.31 2.11
CA LEU A 59 -10.68 0.87 2.21
C LEU A 59 -11.39 1.55 3.39
N ALA A 60 -10.71 1.68 4.54
CA ALA A 60 -11.25 2.43 5.68
C ALA A 60 -11.51 3.90 5.33
N ALA A 61 -10.57 4.54 4.62
CA ALA A 61 -10.73 5.91 4.15
C ALA A 61 -11.85 6.05 3.10
N LEU A 62 -11.97 5.09 2.18
CA LEU A 62 -13.05 5.05 1.19
C LEU A 62 -14.40 4.88 1.88
N ASN A 63 -14.51 4.04 2.91
CA ASN A 63 -15.77 3.89 3.64
C ASN A 63 -16.21 5.23 4.24
N ILE A 64 -15.34 5.95 4.94
CA ILE A 64 -15.65 7.30 5.44
C ILE A 64 -16.02 8.24 4.27
N ALA A 65 -15.28 8.19 3.16
CA ALA A 65 -15.58 9.00 1.98
C ALA A 65 -17.01 8.76 1.46
N THR A 66 -17.50 7.51 1.47
CA THR A 66 -18.86 7.21 0.99
C THR A 66 -19.97 7.86 1.81
N HIS A 67 -19.70 8.22 3.07
CA HIS A 67 -20.63 8.92 3.96
C HIS A 67 -20.59 10.45 3.81
N VAL A 68 -19.44 11.00 3.44
CA VAL A 68 -19.23 12.45 3.46
C VAL A 68 -19.17 13.07 2.07
N LEU A 69 -18.81 12.31 1.03
CA LEU A 69 -18.56 12.85 -0.30
C LEU A 69 -19.86 13.13 -1.05
N LYS A 70 -19.94 14.28 -1.73
CA LYS A 70 -21.10 14.62 -2.56
C LYS A 70 -21.11 13.80 -3.87
N PRO A 71 -22.29 13.55 -4.48
CA PRO A 71 -22.35 13.05 -5.85
C PRO A 71 -21.53 13.93 -6.81
N GLY A 72 -20.69 13.31 -7.64
CA GLY A 72 -19.74 13.99 -8.51
C GLY A 72 -18.43 14.44 -7.83
N GLY A 73 -18.27 14.23 -6.52
CA GLY A 73 -17.07 14.59 -5.76
C GLY A 73 -15.82 13.79 -6.14
N CYS A 74 -14.68 14.18 -5.56
CA CYS A 74 -13.37 13.57 -5.82
C CYS A 74 -12.78 12.88 -4.58
N PHE A 75 -12.08 11.77 -4.80
CA PHE A 75 -11.32 11.07 -3.77
C PHE A 75 -9.90 10.84 -4.27
N VAL A 76 -8.91 11.29 -3.50
CA VAL A 76 -7.49 11.12 -3.83
C VAL A 76 -6.81 10.35 -2.72
N ALA A 77 -6.15 9.26 -3.02
CA ALA A 77 -5.52 8.44 -1.99
C ALA A 77 -4.17 7.86 -2.39
N LYS A 78 -3.24 7.83 -1.45
CA LYS A 78 -1.96 7.13 -1.59
C LYS A 78 -2.20 5.63 -1.69
N ILE A 79 -1.52 5.00 -2.63
CA ILE A 79 -1.54 3.56 -2.88
C ILE A 79 -0.11 3.06 -3.05
N PHE A 80 0.11 1.78 -2.78
CA PHE A 80 1.31 1.08 -3.24
C PHE A 80 0.99 0.41 -4.56
N ARG A 81 1.72 0.78 -5.62
CA ARG A 81 1.55 0.22 -6.95
C ARG A 81 2.29 -1.11 -7.07
N GLY A 82 1.87 -2.06 -6.24
CA GLY A 82 2.41 -3.41 -6.14
C GLY A 82 1.71 -4.40 -7.06
N ARG A 83 1.71 -5.68 -6.67
CA ARG A 83 1.22 -6.79 -7.52
C ARG A 83 -0.29 -6.73 -7.69
N ASP A 84 -1.01 -6.36 -6.63
CA ASP A 84 -2.46 -6.52 -6.49
C ASP A 84 -3.22 -5.19 -6.61
N VAL A 85 -2.52 -4.12 -7.01
CA VAL A 85 -3.10 -2.78 -7.22
C VAL A 85 -4.31 -2.76 -8.16
N THR A 86 -4.43 -3.71 -9.09
CA THR A 86 -5.59 -3.82 -9.99
C THR A 86 -6.89 -4.10 -9.23
N LEU A 87 -6.86 -4.87 -8.15
CA LEU A 87 -8.04 -5.13 -7.33
C LEU A 87 -8.58 -3.83 -6.73
N ILE A 88 -7.67 -3.01 -6.21
CA ILE A 88 -8.00 -1.68 -5.66
C ILE A 88 -8.64 -0.79 -6.72
N TYR A 89 -8.10 -0.76 -7.93
CA TYR A 89 -8.69 0.03 -9.02
C TYR A 89 -10.11 -0.42 -9.36
N SER A 90 -10.34 -1.74 -9.41
CA SER A 90 -11.67 -2.30 -9.66
C SER A 90 -12.66 -1.88 -8.57
N GLN A 91 -12.26 -1.98 -7.30
CA GLN A 91 -13.07 -1.55 -6.16
C GLN A 91 -13.41 -0.05 -6.22
N LEU A 92 -12.43 0.80 -6.57
CA LEU A 92 -12.66 2.24 -6.71
C LEU A 92 -13.60 2.55 -7.89
N ARG A 93 -13.48 1.86 -9.03
CA ARG A 93 -14.36 2.08 -10.19
C ARG A 93 -15.82 1.73 -9.95
N VAL A 94 -16.15 0.99 -8.89
CA VAL A 94 -17.54 0.75 -8.47
C VAL A 94 -18.20 2.05 -7.99
N PHE A 95 -17.42 2.96 -7.41
CA PHE A 95 -17.92 4.19 -6.77
C PHE A 95 -17.60 5.46 -7.55
N PHE A 96 -16.74 5.39 -8.58
CA PHE A 96 -16.26 6.56 -9.30
C PHE A 96 -16.27 6.34 -10.81
N SER A 97 -16.76 7.34 -11.53
CA SER A 97 -16.81 7.34 -13.00
C SER A 97 -15.42 7.26 -13.66
N SER A 98 -14.40 7.82 -13.01
CA SER A 98 -13.02 7.86 -13.50
C SER A 98 -12.05 7.58 -12.34
N VAL A 99 -11.09 6.69 -12.59
CA VAL A 99 -10.00 6.36 -11.67
C VAL A 99 -8.69 6.41 -12.45
N LEU A 100 -7.75 7.24 -11.98
CA LEU A 100 -6.44 7.45 -12.60
C LEU A 100 -5.36 7.12 -11.58
N CYS A 101 -4.23 6.58 -12.03
CA CYS A 101 -3.05 6.42 -11.20
C CYS A 101 -2.08 7.57 -11.49
N ALA A 102 -1.73 8.35 -10.47
CA ALA A 102 -0.84 9.48 -10.57
C ALA A 102 0.42 9.31 -9.72
N LYS A 103 1.60 9.59 -10.28
CA LYS A 103 2.85 9.69 -9.51
C LYS A 103 3.43 11.10 -9.67
N PRO A 104 3.34 11.98 -8.65
CA PRO A 104 3.86 13.34 -8.73
C PRO A 104 5.39 13.34 -8.69
N ARG A 105 6.02 14.40 -9.23
CA ARG A 105 7.49 14.57 -9.16
C ARG A 105 8.06 14.70 -7.74
N SER A 106 7.23 15.08 -6.78
CA SER A 106 7.59 15.11 -5.37
C SER A 106 7.65 13.72 -4.72
N SER A 107 7.11 12.69 -5.38
CA SER A 107 7.22 11.30 -4.94
C SER A 107 8.56 10.70 -5.40
N ARG A 108 9.26 10.03 -4.48
CA ARG A 108 10.57 9.43 -4.75
C ARG A 108 10.49 8.40 -5.87
N ASN A 109 11.46 8.42 -6.77
CA ASN A 109 11.45 7.48 -7.89
C ASN A 109 11.64 6.03 -7.41
N SER A 110 12.42 5.85 -6.33
CA SER A 110 12.65 4.56 -5.67
C SER A 110 11.45 4.00 -4.90
N SER A 111 10.43 4.82 -4.61
CA SER A 111 9.22 4.37 -3.92
C SER A 111 8.24 3.71 -4.89
N ILE A 112 7.56 2.66 -4.43
CA ILE A 112 6.43 2.05 -5.14
C ILE A 112 5.11 2.82 -4.93
N GLU A 113 5.15 3.91 -4.17
CA GLU A 113 3.99 4.76 -3.94
C GLU A 113 3.50 5.43 -5.24
N ALA A 114 2.19 5.55 -5.32
CA ALA A 114 1.46 6.35 -6.30
C ALA A 114 0.18 6.87 -5.63
N PHE A 115 -0.65 7.59 -6.37
CA PHE A 115 -1.92 8.11 -5.92
C PHE A 115 -3.04 7.66 -6.84
N ALA A 116 -4.11 7.10 -6.30
CA ALA A 116 -5.36 6.93 -7.02
C ALA A 116 -6.11 8.27 -7.00
N VAL A 117 -6.42 8.81 -8.18
CA VAL A 117 -7.22 10.02 -8.37
C VAL A 117 -8.57 9.57 -8.90
N CYS A 118 -9.58 9.60 -8.04
CA CYS A 118 -10.93 9.15 -8.33
C CYS A 118 -11.84 10.37 -8.49
N GLN A 119 -12.58 10.42 -9.60
CA GLN A 119 -13.42 11.56 -9.98
C GLN A 119 -14.83 11.11 -10.30
N GLY A 120 -15.79 11.98 -10.00
CA GLY A 120 -17.19 11.73 -10.28
C GLY A 120 -17.74 10.61 -9.41
N TYR A 121 -17.81 10.86 -8.09
CA TYR A 121 -18.42 9.94 -7.15
C TYR A 121 -19.87 9.61 -7.55
N ASP A 122 -20.11 8.34 -7.85
CA ASP A 122 -21.35 7.79 -8.36
C ASP A 122 -21.53 6.38 -7.76
N PRO A 123 -22.04 6.29 -6.51
CA PRO A 123 -22.21 5.01 -5.85
C PRO A 123 -23.32 4.17 -6.53
N PRO A 124 -23.26 2.83 -6.46
CA PRO A 124 -24.28 1.97 -7.05
C PRO A 124 -25.70 2.27 -6.56
N GLU A 125 -26.70 2.08 -7.42
CA GLU A 125 -28.10 2.30 -7.05
C GLU A 125 -28.48 1.43 -5.83
N GLY A 126 -29.07 2.06 -4.81
CA GLY A 126 -29.44 1.39 -3.57
C GLY A 126 -28.28 1.11 -2.61
N PHE A 127 -27.06 1.57 -2.90
CA PHE A 127 -25.95 1.49 -1.96
C PHE A 127 -26.22 2.36 -0.72
N LEU A 128 -26.21 1.72 0.45
CA LEU A 128 -26.29 2.39 1.74
C LEU A 128 -24.96 2.25 2.47
N PRO A 129 -24.24 3.36 2.70
CA PRO A 129 -22.99 3.36 3.46
C PRO A 129 -23.16 2.74 4.85
N ASP A 130 -22.25 1.83 5.24
CA ASP A 130 -22.28 1.12 6.52
C ASP A 130 -20.93 1.20 7.26
N LEU A 131 -20.90 1.97 8.34
CA LEU A 131 -19.71 2.12 9.19
C LEU A 131 -19.38 0.88 10.03
N THR A 132 -20.29 -0.11 10.14
CA THR A 132 -20.01 -1.35 10.87
C THR A 132 -19.07 -2.27 10.11
N LYS A 133 -18.94 -2.07 8.79
CA LYS A 133 -18.04 -2.80 7.89
C LYS A 133 -16.98 -1.84 7.35
N PRO A 134 -15.91 -1.54 8.12
CA PRO A 134 -14.91 -0.54 7.76
C PRO A 134 -14.20 -0.81 6.42
N LEU A 135 -14.22 -2.06 5.96
CA LEU A 135 -13.47 -2.51 4.78
C LEU A 135 -14.34 -2.72 3.54
N LEU A 136 -15.62 -2.33 3.57
CA LEU A 136 -16.56 -2.52 2.45
C LEU A 136 -16.55 -3.97 1.95
N ASP A 137 -16.95 -4.91 2.82
CA ASP A 137 -17.07 -6.33 2.51
C ASP A 137 -18.24 -6.58 1.54
N HIS A 138 -17.99 -6.31 0.26
CA HIS A 138 -18.73 -6.95 -0.83
C HIS A 138 -18.17 -8.36 -0.94
N SER A 139 -19.06 -9.36 -0.91
CA SER A 139 -18.71 -10.78 -1.08
C SER A 139 -17.59 -10.92 -2.11
N TYR A 140 -16.39 -11.23 -1.63
CA TYR A 140 -15.21 -11.40 -2.46
C TYR A 140 -15.51 -12.49 -3.47
N ASP A 141 -15.65 -12.11 -4.74
CA ASP A 141 -15.74 -13.06 -5.84
C ASP A 141 -14.30 -13.54 -6.13
N PRO A 142 -13.96 -14.80 -5.81
CA PRO A 142 -12.61 -15.34 -5.96
C PRO A 142 -12.11 -15.35 -7.41
N ASP A 143 -13.00 -15.16 -8.39
CA ASP A 143 -12.65 -15.19 -9.81
C ASP A 143 -11.96 -13.89 -10.27
N PHE A 144 -12.02 -12.79 -9.51
CA PHE A 144 -11.34 -11.52 -9.87
C PHE A 144 -9.82 -11.60 -9.83
N ASN A 145 -9.26 -12.40 -8.92
CA ASN A 145 -7.81 -12.60 -8.83
C ASN A 145 -7.27 -13.57 -9.92
N GLN A 146 -8.16 -14.18 -10.70
CA GLN A 146 -7.83 -15.07 -11.83
C GLN A 146 -7.90 -14.35 -13.20
N LEU A 147 -8.12 -13.03 -13.22
CA LEU A 147 -8.17 -12.24 -14.45
C LEU A 147 -6.75 -12.04 -15.02
N ASP A 148 -6.31 -13.00 -15.83
CA ASP A 148 -5.08 -12.93 -16.61
C ASP A 148 -5.31 -12.38 -18.03
N GLY A 149 -4.38 -11.58 -18.53
CA GLY A 149 -4.41 -11.06 -19.91
C GLY A 149 -5.25 -9.78 -20.10
N PRO A 150 -5.91 -9.56 -21.26
CA PRO A 150 -6.59 -8.29 -21.60
C PRO A 150 -7.79 -7.93 -20.71
N THR A 151 -8.17 -8.80 -19.76
CA THR A 151 -9.24 -8.60 -18.78
C THR A 151 -8.77 -7.95 -17.48
N ARG A 152 -7.44 -7.87 -17.25
CA ARG A 152 -6.88 -7.13 -16.12
C ARG A 152 -7.13 -5.64 -16.31
N ILE A 153 -7.88 -5.01 -15.40
CA ILE A 153 -8.19 -3.58 -15.50
C ILE A 153 -6.92 -2.76 -15.25
N ILE A 154 -6.44 -2.09 -16.30
CA ILE A 154 -5.33 -1.14 -16.23
C ILE A 154 -5.95 0.27 -16.24
N VAL A 155 -5.87 0.97 -15.11
CA VAL A 155 -6.25 2.39 -15.07
C VAL A 155 -5.19 3.23 -15.79
N PRO A 156 -5.59 4.32 -16.46
CA PRO A 156 -4.64 5.23 -17.09
C PRO A 156 -3.63 5.77 -16.06
N PHE A 157 -2.36 5.73 -16.42
CA PHE A 157 -1.29 6.33 -15.64
C PHE A 157 -1.06 7.77 -16.12
N VAL A 158 -1.06 8.70 -15.18
CA VAL A 158 -0.92 10.13 -15.44
C VAL A 158 0.25 10.67 -14.64
N THR A 159 1.23 11.28 -15.29
CA THR A 159 2.23 12.09 -14.60
C THR A 159 1.58 13.43 -14.23
N CYS A 160 1.77 13.90 -13.00
CA CYS A 160 1.17 15.14 -12.52
C CYS A 160 2.22 16.09 -11.93
N GLY A 161 1.89 17.38 -11.95
CA GLY A 161 2.77 18.47 -11.50
C GLY A 161 3.44 19.22 -12.65
N ASP A 162 4.24 20.21 -12.28
CA ASP A 162 4.96 21.07 -13.20
C ASP A 162 6.30 20.43 -13.63
N LEU A 163 6.66 20.59 -14.91
CA LEU A 163 7.95 20.15 -15.44
C LEU A 163 9.12 20.97 -14.85
N SER A 164 8.88 22.19 -14.36
CA SER A 164 9.87 22.96 -13.59
C SER A 164 9.93 22.61 -12.10
N ALA A 165 9.08 21.71 -11.59
CA ALA A 165 9.07 21.38 -10.17
C ALA A 165 10.39 20.78 -9.66
N TYR A 166 10.62 20.93 -8.36
CA TYR A 166 11.73 20.27 -7.66
C TYR A 166 11.63 18.74 -7.77
N ASP A 167 12.78 18.11 -7.98
CA ASP A 167 12.97 16.68 -8.07
C ASP A 167 13.19 16.12 -6.66
N SER A 168 12.41 15.11 -6.30
CA SER A 168 12.46 14.49 -4.97
C SER A 168 13.83 13.87 -4.62
N ASP A 169 14.63 13.52 -5.62
CA ASP A 169 15.93 12.85 -5.45
C ASP A 169 17.12 13.82 -5.61
N ARG A 170 16.86 15.15 -5.71
CA ARG A 170 17.89 16.18 -5.83
C ARG A 170 17.91 17.13 -4.63
N SER A 171 19.09 17.68 -4.37
CA SER A 171 19.27 18.83 -3.48
C SER A 171 19.38 20.10 -4.30
N TYR A 172 18.72 21.17 -3.84
CA TYR A 172 18.66 22.45 -4.53
C TYR A 172 19.34 23.55 -3.69
N PRO A 173 19.96 24.56 -4.31
CA PRO A 173 20.36 25.77 -3.61
C PRO A 173 19.15 26.42 -2.94
N LEU A 174 19.37 27.07 -1.80
CA LEU A 174 18.32 27.86 -1.14
C LEU A 174 18.15 29.17 -1.92
N ASP A 175 16.92 29.46 -2.34
CA ASP A 175 16.54 30.76 -2.88
C ASP A 175 16.38 31.75 -1.72
N LEU A 176 17.51 32.32 -1.28
CA LEU A 176 17.57 33.34 -0.25
C LEU A 176 17.41 34.71 -0.90
N GLU A 177 16.59 35.59 -0.31
CA GLU A 177 16.55 37.00 -0.71
C GLU A 177 17.94 37.62 -0.55
N ASP A 178 18.36 38.45 -1.51
CA ASP A 178 19.73 38.97 -1.65
C ASP A 178 20.35 39.39 -0.31
N GLY A 179 21.24 38.55 0.23
CA GLY A 179 22.00 38.82 1.45
C GLY A 179 21.45 38.22 2.76
N SER A 180 20.32 37.51 2.73
CA SER A 180 19.81 36.76 3.89
C SER A 180 20.57 35.44 4.08
N GLU A 181 20.94 35.12 5.33
CA GLU A 181 21.46 33.78 5.68
C GLU A 181 20.32 32.85 6.06
N TYR A 182 20.47 31.56 5.75
CA TYR A 182 19.52 30.55 6.18
C TYR A 182 19.40 30.50 7.70
N LYS A 183 18.20 30.78 8.22
CA LYS A 183 17.88 30.62 9.64
C LYS A 183 17.10 29.34 9.86
N TYR A 184 17.74 28.34 10.47
CA TYR A 184 17.05 27.13 10.88
C TYR A 184 15.94 27.45 11.88
N THR A 185 14.71 27.07 11.54
CA THR A 185 13.58 27.04 12.47
C THR A 185 13.28 25.60 12.84
N PRO A 186 13.25 25.25 14.13
CA PRO A 186 12.86 23.92 14.54
C PRO A 186 11.41 23.63 14.12
N PRO A 187 11.06 22.37 13.83
CA PRO A 187 9.69 22.01 13.49
C PRO A 187 8.74 22.34 14.64
N THR A 188 7.55 22.84 14.31
CA THR A 188 6.50 23.20 15.30
C THR A 188 6.12 22.02 16.19
N GLN A 189 6.13 20.81 15.64
CA GLN A 189 5.99 19.56 16.38
C GLN A 189 7.03 18.55 15.87
N PRO A 190 7.95 18.07 16.72
CA PRO A 190 8.84 16.97 16.35
C PRO A 190 8.07 15.64 16.23
N PRO A 191 8.61 14.63 15.53
CA PRO A 191 8.02 13.29 15.51
C PRO A 191 7.79 12.76 16.92
N ILE A 192 6.59 12.22 17.18
CA ILE A 192 6.18 11.73 18.51
C ILE A 192 7.02 10.50 18.91
N SER A 193 7.27 9.61 17.96
CA SER A 193 8.14 8.43 18.10
C SER A 193 8.88 8.22 16.79
N PRO A 194 10.07 8.80 16.60
CA PRO A 194 10.81 8.58 15.37
C PRO A 194 11.19 7.09 15.24
N PRO A 195 11.10 6.47 14.06
CA PRO A 195 11.41 5.04 13.87
C PRO A 195 12.85 4.67 14.28
N TYR A 196 13.76 5.66 14.31
CA TYR A 196 15.14 5.50 14.77
C TYR A 196 15.32 5.70 16.29
N GLN A 197 14.27 5.97 17.07
CA GLN A 197 14.36 6.25 18.50
C GLN A 197 14.99 5.09 19.27
N GLU A 198 14.57 3.85 18.96
CA GLU A 198 15.14 2.65 19.56
C GLU A 198 16.61 2.49 19.18
N ALA A 199 16.95 2.62 17.89
CA ALA A 199 18.33 2.56 17.42
C ALA A 199 19.22 3.62 18.09
N CYS A 200 18.75 4.86 18.24
CA CYS A 200 19.45 5.91 18.98
C CYS A 200 19.62 5.56 20.47
N THR A 201 18.62 4.93 21.08
CA THR A 201 18.68 4.50 22.48
C THR A 201 19.66 3.35 22.66
N LEU A 202 19.65 2.36 21.77
CA LEU A 202 20.61 1.26 21.72
C LEU A 202 22.02 1.78 21.48
N LYS A 203 22.21 2.76 20.58
CA LYS A 203 23.50 3.41 20.33
C LYS A 203 24.03 4.12 21.57
N LYS A 204 23.19 4.92 22.25
CA LYS A 204 23.53 5.58 23.52
C LYS A 204 23.90 4.59 24.63
N LYS A 205 23.24 3.43 24.66
CA LYS A 205 23.50 2.34 25.63
C LYS A 205 24.66 1.42 25.21
N GLY A 206 25.33 1.66 24.08
CA GLY A 206 26.39 0.79 23.55
C GLY A 206 25.92 -0.60 23.12
N ARG A 207 24.61 -0.77 22.87
CA ARG A 207 23.94 -2.02 22.53
C ARG A 207 23.55 -2.14 21.05
N LEU A 208 23.80 -1.10 20.26
CA LEU A 208 23.60 -1.18 18.81
C LEU A 208 24.69 -2.06 18.21
N ALA A 209 24.30 -3.04 17.39
CA ALA A 209 25.25 -3.91 16.70
C ALA A 209 26.28 -3.04 15.94
N LYS A 210 27.57 -3.35 16.13
CA LYS A 210 28.64 -2.74 15.33
C LYS A 210 28.60 -3.38 13.96
N GLU A 211 28.82 -2.59 12.90
CA GLU A 211 29.06 -3.14 11.57
C GLU A 211 30.16 -4.19 11.65
N ILE A 212 29.81 -5.42 11.30
CA ILE A 212 30.80 -6.48 11.09
C ILE A 212 31.49 -6.08 9.78
N ARG A 213 32.73 -5.60 9.87
CA ARG A 213 33.55 -5.40 8.67
C ARG A 213 33.69 -6.78 8.01
N PRO A 214 33.71 -6.89 6.67
CA PRO A 214 33.78 -8.19 5.99
C PRO A 214 34.95 -9.09 6.46
N GLN A 215 36.01 -8.45 6.93
CA GLN A 215 37.23 -9.03 7.48
C GLN A 215 37.13 -9.52 8.95
N ASP A 216 36.08 -9.14 9.68
CA ASP A 216 35.77 -9.56 11.05
C ASP A 216 34.65 -10.64 11.08
N CYS A 217 34.23 -11.17 9.92
CA CYS A 217 33.29 -12.28 9.82
C CYS A 217 33.90 -13.57 10.39
N PRO A 218 33.29 -14.21 11.40
CA PRO A 218 33.72 -15.51 11.89
C PRO A 218 33.19 -16.61 10.94
N ILE A 219 33.57 -16.59 9.66
CA ILE A 219 33.38 -17.70 8.74
C ILE A 219 34.78 -18.14 8.32
N GLY A 220 35.43 -18.85 9.23
CA GLY A 220 36.68 -19.54 8.98
C GLY A 220 36.45 -21.04 8.86
N THR A 221 35.51 -21.51 8.04
CA THR A 221 35.58 -22.82 7.36
C THR A 221 34.53 -22.86 6.26
N VAL A 222 34.95 -23.27 5.07
CA VAL A 222 34.06 -23.54 3.95
C VAL A 222 33.28 -24.80 4.31
N ASP A 223 32.01 -24.67 4.69
CA ASP A 223 31.09 -25.80 4.62
C ASP A 223 30.90 -26.13 3.13
N THR A 224 31.71 -27.08 2.66
CA THR A 224 31.42 -27.81 1.43
C THR A 224 30.00 -28.35 1.55
N LEU A 225 29.07 -27.76 0.79
CA LEU A 225 27.78 -28.35 0.46
C LEU A 225 27.99 -29.85 0.16
N PRO A 226 27.23 -30.77 0.80
CA PRO A 226 27.20 -32.14 0.31
C PRO A 226 26.74 -32.11 -1.15
N GLN A 227 27.47 -32.82 -2.00
CA GLN A 227 27.15 -32.98 -3.42
C GLN A 227 25.66 -33.33 -3.63
N PRO A 228 25.05 -32.93 -4.77
CA PRO A 228 23.68 -33.29 -5.06
C PRO A 228 23.53 -34.81 -5.11
N LEU A 229 22.57 -35.33 -4.33
CA LEU A 229 22.15 -36.72 -4.38
C LEU A 229 21.79 -37.08 -5.83
N THR A 230 22.47 -38.09 -6.35
CA THR A 230 22.25 -38.70 -7.66
C THR A 230 20.78 -39.07 -7.86
N ALA A 231 20.25 -38.76 -9.05
CA ALA A 231 18.91 -39.11 -9.49
C ALA A 231 18.60 -40.60 -9.28
N PRO A 232 17.37 -40.97 -8.86
CA PRO A 232 17.01 -42.37 -8.68
C PRO A 232 17.00 -43.10 -10.02
N GLN A 233 17.81 -44.16 -10.11
CA GLN A 233 17.81 -45.09 -11.23
C GLN A 233 16.44 -45.78 -11.30
N ARG A 234 15.76 -45.67 -12.46
CA ARG A 234 14.62 -46.52 -12.81
C ARG A 234 15.11 -47.97 -12.92
N HIS A 235 14.85 -48.78 -11.91
CA HIS A 235 14.93 -50.23 -12.07
C HIS A 235 13.71 -50.72 -12.86
N THR A 236 13.97 -51.10 -14.10
CA THR A 236 13.19 -52.06 -14.88
C THR A 236 13.09 -53.37 -14.11
N MET A 237 11.88 -53.78 -13.74
CA MET A 237 11.57 -55.15 -13.35
C MET A 237 11.20 -55.92 -14.63
N LEU A 238 11.99 -56.96 -14.92
CA LEU A 238 11.74 -57.97 -15.95
C LEU A 238 10.54 -58.85 -15.57
N ALA A 239 9.86 -59.33 -16.60
CA ALA A 239 8.69 -60.21 -16.55
C ALA A 239 9.06 -61.69 -16.34
N SER A 240 8.18 -62.45 -15.66
CA SER A 240 7.93 -63.92 -15.71
C SER A 240 7.07 -64.28 -14.46
N GLU A 241 5.97 -65.02 -14.42
CA GLU A 241 5.18 -65.89 -15.32
C GLU A 241 3.71 -65.87 -14.79
N VAL A 242 2.69 -65.80 -15.66
CA VAL A 242 1.69 -66.85 -15.97
C VAL A 242 0.91 -67.41 -14.76
N GLU A 243 -0.38 -67.06 -14.66
CA GLU A 243 -1.48 -68.04 -14.67
C GLU A 243 -2.83 -67.37 -14.96
N ASP A 244 -3.52 -67.92 -15.95
CA ASP A 244 -4.80 -67.51 -16.53
C ASP A 244 -5.99 -67.69 -15.57
N SER A 245 -6.97 -66.80 -15.68
CA SER A 245 -8.40 -67.17 -15.59
C SER A 245 -9.26 -66.07 -16.20
N GLU A 246 -9.83 -66.38 -17.34
CA GLU A 246 -10.82 -65.63 -18.10
C GLU A 246 -12.07 -65.29 -17.26
N MET A 247 -12.66 -64.11 -17.46
CA MET A 247 -14.09 -64.07 -17.85
C MET A 247 -14.44 -62.73 -18.51
N ASN A 248 -14.93 -62.87 -19.73
CA ASN A 248 -15.40 -61.87 -20.67
C ASN A 248 -16.75 -61.25 -20.22
N CYS A 249 -17.04 -60.02 -20.67
CA CYS A 249 -18.31 -59.66 -21.31
C CYS A 249 -18.40 -58.14 -21.57
N SER A 250 -18.19 -57.78 -22.84
CA SER A 250 -18.86 -56.68 -23.55
C SER A 250 -20.17 -57.20 -24.16
N PRO A 251 -21.03 -56.38 -24.79
CA PRO A 251 -20.89 -54.95 -25.14
C PRO A 251 -21.81 -53.98 -24.39
#